data_AF-A0A4Q5CB19-F1
#
_entry.id   AF-A0A4Q5CB19-F1
#
_cell.length_a   1.000
_cell.length_b   1.000
_cell.length_c   1.000
_cell.angle_alpha   90.00
_cell.angle_beta   90.00
_cell.angle_gamma   90.00
#
_symmetry.space_group_name_H-M   'P 1'
#
loop_
_entity.id
_entity.type
_entity.pdbx_description
1 polymer ?
#
loop_
_entity_poly.entity_id
_entity_poly.type
_entity_poly.pdbx_seq_one_letter_code
_entity_poly.pdbx_strand_id
1 'polypeptide(L)'
;MDKQEFIKKIAGCVQKYAPAYGILVHSPIIAQAILESGWGESRLAAVYHNYFGLKCGTKWTGKSVNLSTMEEYTPGTLTQIKDNFRVYDNMEEGVKGYFEFIQLSRYQNLRGITDPETYLRTIKADGYATSSKYVDNTMRIVTQYDLQQYDVKGAGSMAKLASAVLAQARAWIGRNEADGTHKGIIDVYNGHKPLARGYKVKYTDAWCATFVSAVAIKCGLTGIIPTECGCGQMIALFKNLGEWQESDSRTPSPGDIIFYDWDDTGAGDCTGWPDHVGIVESVSGGKITVIEGNKNNAVGRRTLDVNDRYIRGYGVPKYDKEATGSGSQVTKSVAAVAKEVIAGKWGNGEDRKNRLTAAGYNYKAVQDQVNALLKGTAAATKSVAAVAKEVIAGKWGNGKERKNRL
;
A
#
# COMPACT_ATOMS: atom_id res chain seq x y z
N MET A 1 20.89 14.21 -5.22
CA MET A 1 19.98 13.24 -4.56
C MET A 1 18.59 13.58 -5.03
N ASP A 2 17.82 12.62 -5.52
CA ASP A 2 16.42 12.91 -5.87
C ASP A 2 15.53 12.96 -4.61
N LYS A 3 14.29 13.44 -4.78
CA LYS A 3 13.34 13.61 -3.66
C LYS A 3 12.99 12.30 -2.96
N GLN A 4 12.81 11.21 -3.70
CA GLN A 4 12.48 9.91 -3.10
C GLN A 4 13.69 9.31 -2.37
N GLU A 5 14.88 9.46 -2.92
CA GLU A 5 16.13 9.04 -2.30
C GLU A 5 16.36 9.81 -0.99
N PHE A 6 16.10 11.13 -0.97
CA PHE A 6 16.17 11.95 0.24
C PHE A 6 15.18 11.47 1.31
N ILE A 7 13.91 11.28 0.95
CA ILE A 7 12.88 10.74 1.85
C ILE A 7 13.33 9.41 2.44
N LYS A 8 13.79 8.48 1.59
CA LYS A 8 14.20 7.14 2.01
C LYS A 8 15.36 7.16 3.01
N LYS A 9 16.38 8.00 2.75
CA LYS A 9 17.55 8.12 3.63
C LYS A 9 17.21 8.75 4.98
N ILE A 10 16.42 9.85 4.97
CA ILE A 10 15.94 10.47 6.21
C ILE A 10 15.06 9.50 6.99
N ALA A 11 14.06 8.89 6.34
CA ALA A 11 13.14 7.96 6.98
C ALA A 11 13.86 6.78 7.63
N GLY A 12 14.86 6.19 6.96
CA GLY A 12 15.67 5.12 7.54
C GLY A 12 16.39 5.53 8.82
N CYS A 13 16.91 6.76 8.89
CA CYS A 13 17.52 7.30 10.11
C CYS A 13 16.45 7.59 11.19
N VAL A 14 15.33 8.21 10.82
CA VAL A 14 14.24 8.53 11.76
C VAL A 14 13.70 7.24 12.39
N GLN A 15 13.42 6.20 11.61
CA GLN A 15 12.95 4.89 12.10
C GLN A 15 13.97 4.18 12.98
N LYS A 16 15.27 4.35 12.70
CA LYS A 16 16.35 3.81 13.53
C LYS A 16 16.37 4.45 14.93
N TYR A 17 16.23 5.77 15.01
CA TYR A 17 16.46 6.51 16.26
C TYR A 17 15.18 6.77 17.07
N ALA A 18 14.05 7.07 16.44
CA ALA A 18 12.81 7.46 17.13
C ALA A 18 12.40 6.55 18.31
N PRO A 19 12.50 5.19 18.21
CA PRO A 19 12.14 4.31 19.31
C PRO A 19 12.92 4.56 20.60
N ALA A 20 14.22 4.86 20.51
CA ALA A 20 15.09 5.08 21.67
C ALA A 20 14.72 6.34 22.45
N TYR A 21 14.01 7.28 21.83
CA TYR A 21 13.61 8.55 22.41
C TYR A 21 12.12 8.60 22.79
N GLY A 22 11.39 7.49 22.64
CA GLY A 22 9.96 7.41 22.96
C GLY A 22 9.05 8.12 21.95
N ILE A 23 9.55 8.36 20.74
CA ILE A 23 8.81 9.00 19.66
C ILE A 23 8.13 7.92 18.81
N LEU A 24 6.80 8.01 18.68
CA LEU A 24 6.00 6.98 18.02
C LEU A 24 5.61 7.34 16.58
N VAL A 25 5.71 8.62 16.20
CA VAL A 25 5.39 9.16 14.87
C VAL A 25 6.65 9.64 14.16
N HIS A 26 6.76 9.40 12.85
CA HIS A 26 7.95 9.56 12.01
C HIS A 26 7.70 10.54 10.84
N SER A 27 6.52 10.49 10.23
CA SER A 27 6.09 11.30 9.11
C SER A 27 6.23 12.81 9.31
N PRO A 28 5.87 13.42 10.47
CA PRO A 28 6.09 14.84 10.66
C PRO A 28 7.58 15.16 10.72
N ILE A 29 8.43 14.28 11.26
CA ILE A 29 9.88 14.47 11.37
C ILE A 29 10.54 14.44 9.98
N ILE A 30 10.11 13.52 9.11
CA ILE A 30 10.57 13.47 7.72
C ILE A 30 10.15 14.74 6.98
N ALA A 31 8.91 15.20 7.18
CA ALA A 31 8.41 16.43 6.59
C ALA A 31 9.15 17.68 7.09
N GLN A 32 9.48 17.76 8.39
CA GLN A 32 10.33 18.80 8.96
C GLN A 32 11.69 18.83 8.26
N ALA A 33 12.35 17.67 8.11
CA ALA A 33 13.63 17.61 7.40
C ALA A 33 13.51 18.15 5.97
N ILE A 34 12.45 17.80 5.24
CA ILE A 34 12.22 18.30 3.87
C ILE A 34 12.05 19.83 3.86
N LEU A 35 11.20 20.36 4.74
CA LEU A 35 10.86 21.78 4.79
C LEU A 35 12.08 22.63 5.18
N GLU A 36 12.75 22.28 6.28
CA GLU A 36 13.84 23.05 6.87
C GLU A 36 15.11 23.02 6.01
N SER A 37 15.35 21.91 5.32
CA SER A 37 16.54 21.75 4.48
C SER A 37 16.31 22.13 3.03
N GLY A 38 15.07 22.37 2.60
CA GLY A 38 14.73 22.50 1.19
C GLY A 38 15.18 21.26 0.40
N TRP A 39 14.73 20.07 0.79
CA TRP A 39 15.15 18.79 0.19
C TRP A 39 16.65 18.47 0.31
N GLY A 40 17.30 18.98 1.35
CA GLY A 40 18.73 18.79 1.60
C GLY A 40 19.62 19.75 0.82
N GLU A 41 19.06 20.67 0.04
CA GLU A 41 19.79 21.57 -0.84
C GLU A 41 20.27 22.85 -0.15
N SER A 42 19.69 23.21 1.01
CA SER A 42 20.15 24.37 1.78
C SER A 42 21.62 24.21 2.17
N ARG A 43 22.37 25.32 2.21
CA ARG A 43 23.78 25.28 2.64
C ARG A 43 23.93 24.63 4.02
N LEU A 44 22.97 24.88 4.93
CA LEU A 44 22.98 24.31 6.27
C LEU A 44 22.89 22.78 6.25
N ALA A 45 22.09 22.21 5.34
CA ALA A 45 21.96 20.76 5.19
C ALA A 45 23.07 20.14 4.34
N ALA A 46 23.39 20.73 3.19
CA ALA A 46 24.33 20.17 2.22
C ALA A 46 25.79 20.18 2.71
N VAL A 47 26.20 21.22 3.45
CA VAL A 47 27.59 21.39 3.92
C VAL A 47 27.78 20.97 5.37
N TYR A 48 26.78 21.24 6.23
CA TYR A 48 26.91 21.04 7.68
C TYR A 48 25.99 19.94 8.23
N HIS A 49 25.31 19.21 7.34
CA HIS A 49 24.46 18.07 7.67
C HIS A 49 23.38 18.36 8.72
N ASN A 50 22.90 19.60 8.79
CA ASN A 50 21.83 20.00 9.68
C ASN A 50 20.53 20.19 8.88
N TYR A 51 19.74 19.12 8.81
CA TYR A 51 18.52 19.03 7.99
C TYR A 51 17.29 19.65 8.67
N PHE A 52 17.42 20.07 9.92
CA PHE A 52 16.30 20.43 10.79
C PHE A 52 16.37 21.87 11.29
N GLY A 53 17.35 22.67 10.82
CA GLY A 53 17.51 24.06 11.23
C GLY A 53 17.92 24.22 12.70
N LEU A 54 18.61 23.22 13.29
CA LEU A 54 18.86 23.20 14.73
C LEU A 54 19.91 24.23 15.13
N LYS A 55 19.48 25.21 15.93
CA LYS A 55 20.35 26.20 16.57
C LYS A 55 21.12 25.58 17.74
N CYS A 56 22.27 26.16 18.08
CA CYS A 56 23.10 25.70 19.19
C CYS A 56 22.36 25.84 20.54
N GLY A 57 21.67 26.96 20.74
CA GLY A 57 21.15 27.32 22.05
C GLY A 57 22.27 27.42 23.09
N THR A 58 21.95 27.29 24.38
CA THR A 58 22.93 27.45 25.47
C THR A 58 23.63 26.14 25.87
N LYS A 59 23.10 24.97 25.47
CA LYS A 59 23.60 23.66 25.91
C LYS A 59 24.48 22.93 24.89
N TRP A 60 24.53 23.39 23.65
CA TRP A 60 25.33 22.74 22.61
C TRP A 60 26.81 23.08 22.75
N THR A 61 27.66 22.06 22.83
CA THR A 61 29.12 22.20 22.93
C THR A 61 29.85 21.66 21.70
N GLY A 62 29.12 21.15 20.70
CA GLY A 62 29.68 20.64 19.46
C GLY A 62 30.04 21.74 18.45
N LYS A 63 30.45 21.30 17.25
CA LYS A 63 30.78 22.19 16.12
C LYS A 63 29.59 23.11 15.79
N SER A 64 29.89 24.34 15.40
CA SER A 64 28.87 25.34 15.06
C SER A 64 29.26 26.16 13.85
N VAL A 65 28.26 26.75 13.20
CA VAL A 65 28.44 27.71 12.10
C VAL A 65 27.48 28.88 12.27
N ASN A 66 27.97 30.10 12.09
CA ASN A 66 27.14 31.30 12.11
C ASN A 66 26.57 31.59 10.71
N LEU A 67 25.25 31.60 10.56
CA LEU A 67 24.56 31.84 9.29
C LEU A 67 23.39 32.81 9.46
N SER A 68 23.00 33.46 8.37
CA SER A 68 21.75 34.23 8.33
C SER A 68 20.54 33.31 8.29
N THR A 69 19.47 33.68 9.00
CA THR A 69 18.16 33.00 9.00
C THR A 69 17.03 34.03 9.05
N MET A 70 15.82 33.60 8.69
CA MET A 70 14.61 34.43 8.74
C MET A 70 13.75 34.03 9.95
N GLU A 71 13.30 35.00 10.71
CA GLU A 71 12.36 34.82 11.83
C GLU A 71 11.06 35.60 11.57
N GLU A 72 9.92 35.04 11.98
CA GLU A 72 8.61 35.70 11.91
C GLU A 72 8.16 36.12 13.31
N TYR A 73 8.57 37.31 13.76
CA TYR A 73 8.13 37.84 15.06
C TYR A 73 6.70 38.40 15.01
N THR A 74 6.29 38.86 13.83
CA THR A 74 4.93 39.31 13.52
C THR A 74 4.44 38.55 12.30
N PRO A 75 3.24 37.93 12.32
CA PRO A 75 2.72 37.18 11.18
C PRO A 75 2.76 37.97 9.87
N GLY A 76 3.41 37.42 8.86
CA GLY A 76 3.62 38.04 7.54
C GLY A 76 4.93 38.84 7.40
N THR A 77 5.67 39.10 8.48
CA THR A 77 6.88 39.93 8.46
C THR A 77 8.12 39.12 8.81
N LEU A 78 8.99 38.90 7.81
CA LEU A 78 10.25 38.20 7.98
C LEU A 78 11.37 39.16 8.41
N THR A 79 12.07 38.82 9.48
CA THR A 79 13.24 39.53 9.99
C THR A 79 14.48 38.67 9.79
N GLN A 80 15.47 39.17 9.05
CA GLN A 80 16.74 38.48 8.89
C GLN A 80 17.62 38.70 10.11
N ILE A 81 18.08 37.61 10.73
CA ILE A 81 19.04 37.63 11.84
C ILE A 81 20.23 36.72 11.52
N LYS A 82 21.29 36.79 12.32
CA LYS A 82 22.36 35.79 12.34
C LYS A 82 22.24 34.92 13.57
N ASP A 83 22.49 33.63 13.43
CA ASP A 83 22.45 32.68 14.55
C ASP A 83 23.48 31.56 14.36
N ASN A 84 23.83 30.89 15.45
CA ASN A 84 24.74 29.75 15.46
C ASN A 84 23.95 28.44 15.31
N PHE A 85 24.20 27.73 14.22
CA PHE A 85 23.60 26.43 13.94
C PHE A 85 24.57 25.30 14.26
N ARG A 86 24.00 24.16 14.67
CA ARG A 86 24.76 22.93 14.93
C ARG A 86 25.33 22.38 13.63
N VAL A 87 26.54 21.84 13.69
CA VAL A 87 27.24 21.18 12.57
C VAL A 87 27.42 19.71 12.90
N TYR A 88 27.12 18.84 11.94
CA TYR A 88 27.22 17.40 12.06
C TYR A 88 28.16 16.84 10.99
N ASP A 89 28.72 15.66 11.23
CA ASP A 89 29.72 15.06 10.33
C ASP A 89 29.08 14.35 9.12
N ASN A 90 27.81 13.93 9.22
CA ASN A 90 27.07 13.28 8.14
C ASN A 90 25.56 13.29 8.40
N MET A 91 24.78 12.76 7.45
CA MET A 91 23.31 12.70 7.53
C MET A 91 22.78 11.97 8.75
N GLU A 92 23.40 10.86 9.11
CA GLU A 92 22.96 10.06 10.24
C GLU A 92 23.12 10.83 11.56
N GLU A 93 24.28 11.45 11.78
CA GLU A 93 24.52 12.30 12.95
C GLU A 93 23.63 13.54 12.96
N GLY A 94 23.32 14.11 11.79
CA GLY A 94 22.36 15.20 11.65
C GLY A 94 20.94 14.82 12.09
N VAL A 95 20.48 13.64 11.69
CA VAL A 95 19.16 13.11 12.09
C VAL A 95 19.15 12.69 13.56
N LYS A 96 20.20 12.05 14.05
CA LYS A 96 20.34 11.73 15.48
C LYS A 96 20.35 13.01 16.34
N GLY A 97 21.01 14.07 15.87
CA GLY A 97 21.06 15.38 16.51
C GLY A 97 19.68 16.02 16.72
N TYR A 98 18.70 15.73 15.87
CA TYR A 98 17.29 16.10 16.09
C TYR A 98 16.72 15.41 17.33
N PHE A 99 16.92 14.11 17.47
CA PHE A 99 16.41 13.35 18.61
C PHE A 99 17.10 13.76 19.93
N GLU A 100 18.39 14.08 19.87
CA GLU A 100 19.13 14.67 20.99
C GLU A 100 18.62 16.09 21.33
N PHE A 101 18.28 16.91 20.32
CA PHE A 101 17.74 18.25 20.51
C PHE A 101 16.37 18.23 21.22
N ILE A 102 15.47 17.33 20.84
CA ILE A 102 14.15 17.21 21.49
C ILE A 102 14.24 16.60 22.91
N GLN A 103 15.44 16.29 23.42
CA GLN A 103 15.64 15.99 24.84
C GLN A 103 15.60 17.22 25.75
N LEU A 104 15.57 18.44 25.20
CA LEU A 104 15.32 19.65 25.98
C LEU A 104 13.97 19.56 26.69
N SER A 105 13.90 20.05 27.93
CA SER A 105 12.73 19.92 28.82
C SER A 105 11.42 20.35 28.18
N ARG A 106 11.44 21.39 27.33
CA ARG A 106 10.25 21.90 26.64
C ARG A 106 9.63 20.95 25.61
N TYR A 107 10.39 19.98 25.08
CA TYR A 107 9.95 19.06 24.02
C TYR A 107 9.63 17.65 24.53
N GLN A 108 9.65 17.43 25.84
CA GLN A 108 9.46 16.09 26.42
C GLN A 108 8.03 15.55 26.26
N ASN A 109 7.06 16.45 26.09
CA ASN A 109 5.66 16.19 25.76
C ASN A 109 5.43 15.57 24.37
N LEU A 110 6.45 15.49 23.52
CA LEU A 110 6.38 14.83 22.21
C LEU A 110 6.33 13.30 22.30
N ARG A 111 6.78 12.72 23.42
CA ARG A 111 6.80 11.28 23.60
C ARG A 111 5.40 10.70 23.62
N GLY A 112 5.22 9.56 22.95
CA GLY A 112 3.93 8.88 22.89
C GLY A 112 2.91 9.48 21.91
N ILE A 113 3.17 10.64 21.30
CA ILE A 113 2.29 11.19 20.26
C ILE A 113 2.36 10.29 19.03
N THR A 114 1.18 9.88 18.54
CA THR A 114 1.02 9.03 17.35
C THR A 114 0.42 9.78 16.16
N ASP A 115 -0.21 10.93 16.38
CA ASP A 115 -0.83 11.73 15.32
C ASP A 115 0.16 12.81 14.78
N PRO A 116 0.42 12.86 13.46
CA PRO A 116 1.38 13.80 12.87
C PRO A 116 1.04 15.27 13.10
N GLU A 117 -0.23 15.65 13.00
CA GLU A 117 -0.64 17.04 13.16
C GLU A 117 -0.49 17.47 14.62
N THR A 118 -0.88 16.61 15.55
CA THR A 118 -0.71 16.81 17.00
C THR A 118 0.78 16.98 17.32
N TYR A 119 1.66 16.16 16.76
CA TYR A 119 3.12 16.30 16.96
C TYR A 119 3.63 17.68 16.50
N LEU A 120 3.21 18.13 15.32
CA LEU A 120 3.61 19.42 14.76
C LEU A 120 3.05 20.62 15.53
N ARG A 121 1.80 20.53 16.01
CA ARG A 121 1.20 21.57 16.85
C ARG A 121 1.92 21.66 18.20
N THR A 122 2.23 20.53 18.82
CA THR A 122 2.96 20.47 20.09
C THR A 122 4.36 21.06 19.95
N ILE A 123 5.17 20.57 19.01
CA ILE A 123 6.55 21.04 18.86
C ILE A 123 6.64 22.53 18.47
N LYS A 124 5.66 23.03 17.71
CA LYS A 124 5.53 24.46 17.40
C LYS A 124 5.20 25.27 18.67
N ALA A 125 4.23 24.82 19.47
CA ALA A 125 3.87 25.49 20.71
C ALA A 125 5.05 25.58 21.69
N ASP A 126 5.95 24.60 21.65
CA ASP A 126 7.19 24.57 22.44
C ASP A 126 8.33 25.43 21.85
N GLY A 127 8.06 26.19 20.78
CA GLY A 127 8.97 27.18 20.22
C GLY A 127 10.02 26.61 19.27
N TYR A 128 9.68 25.58 18.49
CA TYR A 128 10.54 25.06 17.42
C TYR A 128 10.63 26.00 16.20
N ALA A 129 9.50 26.59 15.79
CA ALA A 129 9.42 27.48 14.65
C ALA A 129 8.56 28.71 14.96
N THR A 130 8.97 29.88 14.46
CA THR A 130 8.22 31.13 14.59
C THR A 130 7.11 31.29 13.54
N SER A 131 7.23 30.60 12.40
CA SER A 131 6.27 30.72 11.31
C SER A 131 4.85 30.30 11.72
N SER A 132 3.89 31.20 11.50
CA SER A 132 2.45 30.99 11.64
C SER A 132 1.92 29.85 10.76
N LYS A 133 2.51 29.63 9.58
CA LYS A 133 2.12 28.61 8.59
C LYS A 133 2.85 27.28 8.72
N TYR A 134 3.65 27.11 9.78
CA TYR A 134 4.53 25.96 9.94
C TYR A 134 3.81 24.61 9.91
N VAL A 135 2.75 24.46 10.69
CA VAL A 135 1.97 23.20 10.77
C VAL A 135 1.35 22.88 9.42
N ASP A 136 0.65 23.84 8.81
CA ASP A 136 -0.03 23.65 7.52
C ASP A 136 0.95 23.28 6.39
N ASN A 137 2.08 23.97 6.31
CA ASN A 137 3.10 23.69 5.29
C ASN A 137 3.73 22.31 5.49
N THR A 138 3.99 21.93 6.74
CA THR A 138 4.59 20.63 7.05
C THR A 138 3.60 19.49 6.81
N MET A 139 2.33 19.64 7.24
CA MET A 139 1.27 18.67 6.96
C MET A 139 0.97 18.53 5.47
N ARG A 140 1.10 19.60 4.68
CA ARG A 140 1.00 19.51 3.22
C ARG A 140 2.07 18.57 2.66
N ILE A 141 3.30 18.61 3.16
CA ILE A 141 4.38 17.69 2.76
C ILE A 141 4.06 16.26 3.20
N VAL A 142 3.60 16.07 4.45
CA VAL A 142 3.16 14.75 4.95
C VAL A 142 2.15 14.11 4.00
N THR A 143 1.12 14.85 3.61
CA THR A 143 0.05 14.37 2.71
C THR A 143 0.54 14.20 1.27
N GLN A 144 1.27 15.19 0.72
CA GLN A 144 1.70 15.19 -0.68
C GLN A 144 2.63 14.02 -1.01
N TYR A 145 3.47 13.60 -0.06
CA TYR A 145 4.44 12.53 -0.25
C TYR A 145 4.07 11.24 0.50
N ASP A 146 2.84 11.14 1.00
CA ASP A 146 2.31 9.97 1.73
C ASP A 146 3.26 9.50 2.84
N LEU A 147 3.78 10.43 3.64
CA LEU A 147 4.84 10.13 4.61
C LEU A 147 4.32 9.33 5.81
N GLN A 148 3.00 9.30 6.04
CA GLN A 148 2.40 8.50 7.12
C GLN A 148 2.66 7.00 6.95
N GLN A 149 3.05 6.54 5.76
CA GLN A 149 3.55 5.18 5.55
C GLN A 149 4.75 4.80 6.45
N TYR A 150 5.46 5.79 7.01
CA TYR A 150 6.62 5.58 7.90
C TYR A 150 6.26 5.54 9.40
N ASP A 151 5.02 5.82 9.80
CA ASP A 151 4.59 5.93 11.21
C ASP A 151 4.32 4.59 11.90
N VAL A 152 4.16 3.52 11.13
CA VAL A 152 3.73 2.22 11.65
C VAL A 152 4.92 1.28 11.90
N LYS A 153 5.11 0.84 13.16
CA LYS A 153 6.04 -0.27 13.48
C LYS A 153 5.48 -1.59 12.94
N GLY A 154 6.26 -2.27 12.10
CA GLY A 154 6.01 -3.68 11.70
C GLY A 154 4.93 -3.92 10.64
N ALA A 155 4.30 -2.88 10.10
CA ALA A 155 3.13 -2.96 9.21
C ALA A 155 3.38 -2.37 7.81
N GLY A 156 4.62 -2.47 7.30
CA GLY A 156 5.05 -1.77 6.08
C GLY A 156 4.33 -2.18 4.79
N SER A 157 3.66 -3.33 4.76
CA SER A 157 2.78 -3.74 3.65
C SER A 157 1.32 -3.33 3.91
N MET A 158 0.82 -3.59 5.13
CA MET A 158 -0.53 -3.29 5.59
C MET A 158 -1.01 -1.87 5.31
N ALA A 159 -0.32 -0.91 5.93
CA ALA A 159 -0.71 0.49 5.91
C ALA A 159 -0.51 1.06 4.51
N LYS A 160 0.46 0.54 3.75
CA LYS A 160 0.70 0.96 2.38
C LYS A 160 -0.44 0.55 1.44
N LEU A 161 -0.99 -0.65 1.59
CA LEU A 161 -2.09 -1.12 0.74
C LEU A 161 -3.40 -0.40 1.07
N ALA A 162 -3.73 -0.24 2.36
CA ALA A 162 -4.88 0.57 2.77
C ALA A 162 -4.72 2.04 2.34
N SER A 163 -3.55 2.65 2.56
CA SER A 163 -3.25 4.02 2.09
C SER A 163 -3.35 4.14 0.58
N ALA A 164 -2.94 3.14 -0.20
CA ALA A 164 -3.09 3.14 -1.66
C ALA A 164 -4.57 3.15 -2.08
N VAL A 165 -5.41 2.34 -1.44
CA VAL A 165 -6.88 2.36 -1.62
C VAL A 165 -7.42 3.76 -1.33
N LEU A 166 -7.05 4.36 -0.20
CA LEU A 166 -7.51 5.68 0.20
C LEU A 166 -7.00 6.79 -0.72
N ALA A 167 -5.74 6.74 -1.14
CA ALA A 167 -5.16 7.69 -2.08
C ALA A 167 -5.88 7.63 -3.43
N GLN A 168 -6.18 6.43 -3.91
CA GLN A 168 -6.93 6.25 -5.16
C GLN A 168 -8.38 6.72 -5.03
N ALA A 169 -9.06 6.43 -3.91
CA ALA A 169 -10.41 6.92 -3.66
C ALA A 169 -10.44 8.47 -3.59
N ARG A 170 -9.49 9.09 -2.88
CA ARG A 170 -9.32 10.55 -2.78
C ARG A 170 -9.08 11.20 -4.14
N ALA A 171 -8.26 10.57 -4.99
CA ALA A 171 -7.96 11.08 -6.33
C ALA A 171 -9.19 11.14 -7.26
N TRP A 172 -10.28 10.44 -6.92
CA TRP A 172 -11.51 10.47 -7.69
C TRP A 172 -12.61 11.33 -7.09
N ILE A 173 -12.40 11.95 -5.93
CA ILE A 173 -13.35 12.92 -5.36
C ILE A 173 -13.65 14.03 -6.38
N GLY A 174 -14.94 14.32 -6.55
CA GLY A 174 -15.43 15.31 -7.51
C GLY A 174 -15.80 14.72 -8.88
N ARG A 175 -15.40 13.48 -9.21
CA ARG A 175 -15.89 12.83 -10.44
C ARG A 175 -17.39 12.59 -10.35
N ASN A 176 -18.14 12.90 -11.40
CA ASN A 176 -19.60 12.94 -11.34
C ASN A 176 -20.28 12.61 -12.68
N GLU A 177 -21.60 12.49 -12.64
CA GLU A 177 -22.44 12.22 -13.81
C GLU A 177 -22.68 13.44 -14.68
N ALA A 178 -22.78 14.64 -14.08
CA ALA A 178 -23.10 15.87 -14.80
C ALA A 178 -22.03 16.24 -15.85
N ASP A 179 -20.75 16.06 -15.53
CA ASP A 179 -19.64 16.27 -16.46
C ASP A 179 -19.16 14.97 -17.14
N GLY A 180 -19.77 13.83 -16.81
CA GLY A 180 -19.45 12.53 -17.39
C GLY A 180 -18.13 11.91 -16.92
N THR A 181 -17.40 12.50 -15.97
CA THR A 181 -16.10 11.99 -15.51
C THR A 181 -16.20 10.66 -14.74
N HIS A 182 -17.38 10.31 -14.19
CA HIS A 182 -17.65 8.99 -13.62
C HIS A 182 -17.47 7.84 -14.64
N LYS A 183 -17.65 8.09 -15.95
CA LYS A 183 -17.48 7.07 -17.00
C LYS A 183 -16.10 6.44 -16.95
N GLY A 184 -15.06 7.23 -16.64
CA GLY A 184 -13.70 6.72 -16.47
C GLY A 184 -13.53 5.76 -15.30
N ILE A 185 -14.40 5.79 -14.28
CA ILE A 185 -14.43 4.81 -13.18
C ILE A 185 -15.07 3.51 -13.68
N ILE A 186 -16.20 3.63 -14.38
CA ILE A 186 -16.90 2.49 -14.99
C ILE A 186 -16.03 1.78 -16.04
N ASP A 187 -15.24 2.53 -16.81
CA ASP A 187 -14.30 1.98 -17.80
C ASP A 187 -13.19 1.16 -17.15
N VAL A 188 -12.66 1.61 -16.01
CA VAL A 188 -11.67 0.85 -15.23
C VAL A 188 -12.24 -0.49 -14.79
N TYR A 189 -13.47 -0.49 -14.25
CA TYR A 189 -14.16 -1.70 -13.86
C TYR A 189 -14.39 -2.63 -15.07
N ASN A 190 -14.97 -2.10 -16.14
CA ASN A 190 -15.32 -2.88 -17.33
C ASN A 190 -14.08 -3.42 -18.08
N GLY A 191 -12.92 -2.78 -17.92
CA GLY A 191 -11.64 -3.22 -18.45
C GLY A 191 -11.04 -4.41 -17.71
N HIS A 192 -11.44 -4.67 -16.46
CA HIS A 192 -10.98 -5.82 -15.69
C HIS A 192 -11.76 -7.08 -16.05
N LYS A 193 -11.05 -8.18 -16.36
CA LYS A 193 -11.64 -9.45 -16.78
C LYS A 193 -11.25 -10.59 -15.82
N PRO A 194 -12.13 -11.58 -15.60
CA PRO A 194 -13.51 -11.66 -16.11
C PRO A 194 -14.43 -10.59 -15.50
N LEU A 195 -15.48 -10.22 -16.23
CA LEU A 195 -16.49 -9.31 -15.68
C LEU A 195 -17.24 -10.03 -14.56
N ALA A 196 -17.42 -9.37 -13.41
CA ALA A 196 -18.30 -9.92 -12.39
C ALA A 196 -19.68 -10.13 -13.02
N ARG A 197 -20.29 -11.29 -12.72
CA ARG A 197 -21.61 -11.69 -13.25
C ARG A 197 -21.67 -11.80 -14.79
N GLY A 198 -20.55 -11.72 -15.50
CA GLY A 198 -20.53 -11.59 -16.96
C GLY A 198 -21.14 -10.28 -17.47
N TYR A 199 -21.36 -9.29 -16.59
CA TYR A 199 -22.10 -8.07 -16.90
C TYR A 199 -21.16 -6.89 -17.15
N LYS A 200 -21.39 -6.17 -18.25
CA LYS A 200 -20.70 -4.92 -18.56
C LYS A 200 -21.57 -3.77 -18.03
N VAL A 201 -21.09 -3.09 -16.99
CA VAL A 201 -21.80 -1.97 -16.35
C VAL A 201 -21.99 -0.84 -17.36
N LYS A 202 -23.22 -0.33 -17.47
CA LYS A 202 -23.56 0.80 -18.33
C LYS A 202 -23.28 2.11 -17.59
N TYR A 203 -23.05 3.19 -18.33
CA TYR A 203 -22.84 4.52 -17.73
C TYR A 203 -24.08 5.09 -17.02
N THR A 204 -25.26 4.48 -17.22
CA THR A 204 -26.52 4.86 -16.58
C THR A 204 -26.86 4.00 -15.37
N ASP A 205 -26.07 2.95 -15.11
CA ASP A 205 -26.31 2.07 -13.97
C ASP A 205 -25.80 2.74 -12.68
N ALA A 206 -26.39 2.40 -11.54
CA ALA A 206 -25.83 2.77 -10.25
C ALA A 206 -24.41 2.20 -10.09
N TRP A 207 -23.48 3.01 -9.59
CA TRP A 207 -22.05 2.69 -9.67
C TRP A 207 -21.29 2.77 -8.33
N CYS A 208 -21.97 2.68 -7.18
CA CYS A 208 -21.34 2.66 -5.86
C CYS A 208 -20.42 1.43 -5.64
N ALA A 209 -20.93 0.22 -5.89
CA ALA A 209 -20.13 -1.01 -5.83
C ALA A 209 -19.05 -1.03 -6.92
N THR A 210 -19.41 -0.56 -8.12
CA THR A 210 -18.46 -0.39 -9.24
C THR A 210 -17.29 0.54 -8.87
N PHE A 211 -17.54 1.60 -8.11
CA PHE A 211 -16.50 2.50 -7.61
C PHE A 211 -15.51 1.79 -6.69
N VAL A 212 -16.00 1.07 -5.68
CA VAL A 212 -15.14 0.30 -4.75
C VAL A 212 -14.30 -0.72 -5.52
N SER A 213 -14.93 -1.47 -6.42
CA SER A 213 -14.26 -2.42 -7.30
C SER A 213 -13.20 -1.76 -8.19
N ALA A 214 -13.51 -0.61 -8.80
CA ALA A 214 -12.57 0.11 -9.65
C ALA A 214 -11.36 0.66 -8.87
N VAL A 215 -11.55 1.09 -7.62
CA VAL A 215 -10.46 1.46 -6.71
C VAL A 215 -9.57 0.25 -6.44
N ALA A 216 -10.16 -0.90 -6.07
CA ALA A 216 -9.42 -2.14 -5.84
C ALA A 216 -8.62 -2.60 -7.07
N ILE A 217 -9.23 -2.52 -8.27
CA ILE A 217 -8.57 -2.83 -9.55
C ILE A 217 -7.36 -1.92 -9.77
N LYS A 218 -7.48 -0.61 -9.55
CA LYS A 218 -6.37 0.34 -9.72
C LYS A 218 -5.23 0.08 -8.75
N CYS A 219 -5.55 -0.37 -7.54
CA CYS A 219 -4.55 -0.68 -6.52
C CYS A 219 -3.96 -2.10 -6.67
N GLY A 220 -4.50 -2.95 -7.54
CA GLY A 220 -4.09 -4.36 -7.65
C GLY A 220 -4.48 -5.20 -6.44
N LEU A 221 -5.63 -4.89 -5.82
CA LEU A 221 -6.07 -5.46 -4.53
C LEU A 221 -7.35 -6.29 -4.65
N THR A 222 -7.68 -6.77 -5.85
CA THR A 222 -8.92 -7.54 -6.11
C THR A 222 -8.98 -8.89 -5.40
N GLY A 223 -7.87 -9.36 -4.82
CA GLY A 223 -7.82 -10.59 -4.01
C GLY A 223 -8.34 -10.43 -2.58
N ILE A 224 -8.38 -9.20 -2.05
CA ILE A 224 -8.86 -8.88 -0.70
C ILE A 224 -10.05 -7.90 -0.71
N ILE A 225 -10.24 -7.17 -1.81
CA ILE A 225 -11.44 -6.37 -2.07
C ILE A 225 -12.08 -6.93 -3.35
N PRO A 226 -13.16 -7.72 -3.24
CA PRO A 226 -13.72 -8.44 -4.38
C PRO A 226 -14.25 -7.49 -5.46
N THR A 227 -14.11 -7.91 -6.71
CA THR A 227 -14.67 -7.19 -7.87
C THR A 227 -16.14 -7.57 -8.07
N GLU A 228 -17.05 -6.62 -7.90
CA GLU A 228 -18.49 -6.78 -8.05
C GLU A 228 -19.18 -5.45 -8.38
N CYS A 229 -20.36 -5.49 -9.00
CA CYS A 229 -21.18 -4.33 -9.35
C CYS A 229 -22.50 -4.22 -8.56
N GLY A 230 -22.81 -5.18 -7.67
CA GLY A 230 -23.95 -5.12 -6.75
C GLY A 230 -23.53 -5.18 -5.27
N CYS A 231 -24.14 -4.34 -4.42
CA CYS A 231 -23.79 -4.24 -3.00
C CYS A 231 -23.99 -5.58 -2.25
N GLY A 232 -25.17 -6.21 -2.37
CA GLY A 232 -25.47 -7.45 -1.64
C GLY A 232 -24.59 -8.62 -2.08
N GLN A 233 -24.26 -8.69 -3.36
CA GLN A 233 -23.34 -9.68 -3.91
C GLN A 233 -21.91 -9.43 -3.40
N MET A 234 -21.49 -8.18 -3.26
CA MET A 234 -20.19 -7.84 -2.69
C MET A 234 -20.09 -8.27 -1.22
N ILE A 235 -21.14 -8.09 -0.42
CA ILE A 235 -21.22 -8.63 0.95
C ILE A 235 -21.03 -10.16 0.94
N ALA A 236 -21.72 -10.88 0.06
CA ALA A 236 -21.58 -12.34 -0.04
C ALA A 236 -20.13 -12.77 -0.36
N LEU A 237 -19.42 -11.99 -1.19
CA LEU A 237 -18.01 -12.24 -1.48
C LEU A 237 -17.11 -11.98 -0.26
N PHE A 238 -17.34 -10.90 0.49
CA PHE A 238 -16.63 -10.67 1.76
C PHE A 238 -16.91 -11.77 2.79
N LYS A 239 -18.14 -12.27 2.87
CA LYS A 239 -18.48 -13.44 3.71
C LYS A 239 -17.68 -14.68 3.30
N ASN A 240 -17.56 -14.95 1.99
CA ASN A 240 -16.77 -16.08 1.47
C ASN A 240 -15.27 -15.94 1.74
N LEU A 241 -14.74 -14.71 1.78
CA LEU A 241 -13.35 -14.43 2.18
C LEU A 241 -13.11 -14.57 3.69
N GLY A 242 -14.18 -14.70 4.49
CA GLY A 242 -14.11 -14.60 5.95
C GLY A 242 -13.65 -13.20 6.39
N GLU A 243 -14.04 -12.18 5.63
CA GLU A 243 -13.66 -10.77 5.78
C GLU A 243 -14.91 -9.88 5.89
N TRP A 244 -15.97 -10.42 6.48
CA TRP A 244 -17.21 -9.72 6.74
C TRP A 244 -17.44 -9.56 8.23
N GLN A 245 -17.80 -8.34 8.64
CA GLN A 245 -18.21 -8.01 9.98
C GLN A 245 -19.64 -7.47 9.97
N GLU A 246 -20.55 -8.20 10.61
CA GLU A 246 -21.97 -7.86 10.66
C GLU A 246 -22.26 -6.69 11.63
N SER A 247 -21.48 -6.55 12.72
CA SER A 247 -21.80 -5.56 13.75
C SER A 247 -21.52 -4.11 13.32
N ASP A 248 -22.56 -3.29 13.43
CA ASP A 248 -22.61 -1.84 13.21
C ASP A 248 -22.02 -1.03 14.36
N SER A 249 -21.97 -1.61 15.56
CA SER A 249 -21.36 -1.03 16.76
C SER A 249 -19.84 -1.00 16.76
N ARG A 250 -19.21 -1.73 15.83
CA ARG A 250 -17.76 -1.74 15.66
C ARG A 250 -17.28 -0.37 15.21
N THR A 251 -16.21 0.12 15.85
CA THR A 251 -15.42 1.22 15.29
C THR A 251 -14.58 0.71 14.10
N PRO A 252 -14.81 1.18 12.87
CA PRO A 252 -14.09 0.67 11.70
C PRO A 252 -12.66 1.21 11.63
N SER A 253 -11.88 0.64 10.73
CA SER A 253 -10.52 1.09 10.40
C SER A 253 -10.49 1.76 9.02
N PRO A 254 -9.59 2.75 8.79
CA PRO A 254 -9.34 3.27 7.46
C PRO A 254 -9.02 2.16 6.46
N GLY A 255 -9.70 2.16 5.31
CA GLY A 255 -9.60 1.13 4.27
C GLY A 255 -10.64 0.01 4.39
N ASP A 256 -11.46 -0.03 5.45
CA ASP A 256 -12.64 -0.90 5.49
C ASP A 256 -13.67 -0.48 4.44
N ILE A 257 -14.44 -1.45 3.96
CA ILE A 257 -15.55 -1.23 3.03
C ILE A 257 -16.84 -1.19 3.84
N ILE A 258 -17.44 -0.01 3.96
CA ILE A 258 -18.69 0.17 4.72
C ILE A 258 -19.89 -0.01 3.79
N PHE A 259 -20.88 -0.76 4.24
CA PHE A 259 -22.16 -0.95 3.56
C PHE A 259 -23.29 -0.27 4.33
N TYR A 260 -24.33 0.13 3.61
CA TYR A 260 -25.50 0.80 4.17
C TYR A 260 -26.79 0.09 3.78
N ASP A 261 -27.76 0.14 4.68
CA ASP A 261 -29.15 -0.26 4.48
C ASP A 261 -30.02 0.89 5.01
N TRP A 262 -30.72 1.58 4.11
CA TRP A 262 -31.50 2.76 4.45
C TRP A 262 -32.86 2.42 5.03
N ASP A 263 -33.28 1.16 4.93
CA ASP A 263 -34.53 0.64 5.48
C ASP A 263 -34.36 0.11 6.92
N ASP A 264 -33.16 0.22 7.50
CA ASP A 264 -32.92 -0.25 8.85
C ASP A 264 -33.70 0.55 9.91
N THR A 265 -34.36 -0.22 10.77
CA THR A 265 -35.13 0.23 11.93
C THR A 265 -34.27 0.61 13.12
N GLY A 266 -32.98 0.23 13.13
CA GLY A 266 -32.00 0.52 14.18
C GLY A 266 -32.12 -0.38 15.41
N ALA A 267 -32.73 -1.56 15.27
CA ALA A 267 -32.93 -2.52 16.35
C ALA A 267 -32.02 -3.74 16.19
N GLY A 268 -30.91 -3.76 16.93
CA GLY A 268 -29.87 -4.80 16.82
C GLY A 268 -29.01 -4.63 15.57
N ASP A 269 -28.10 -5.57 15.33
CA ASP A 269 -27.24 -5.52 14.14
C ASP A 269 -28.10 -5.62 12.86
N CYS A 270 -27.86 -4.71 11.91
CA CYS A 270 -28.53 -4.70 10.62
C CYS A 270 -28.28 -5.99 9.82
N THR A 271 -29.33 -6.67 9.35
CA THR A 271 -29.21 -7.89 8.52
C THR A 271 -29.83 -7.79 7.14
N GLY A 272 -30.44 -6.66 6.78
CA GLY A 272 -31.18 -6.46 5.53
C GLY A 272 -30.32 -6.38 4.26
N TRP A 273 -30.92 -5.97 3.14
CA TRP A 273 -30.23 -5.93 1.84
C TRP A 273 -29.56 -4.57 1.66
N PRO A 274 -28.26 -4.51 1.32
CA PRO A 274 -27.57 -3.22 1.26
C PRO A 274 -27.97 -2.40 0.04
N ASP A 275 -28.17 -1.10 0.27
CA ASP A 275 -28.46 -0.10 -0.77
C ASP A 275 -27.19 0.56 -1.31
N HIS A 276 -26.17 0.72 -0.46
CA HIS A 276 -25.01 1.53 -0.79
C HIS A 276 -23.72 1.01 -0.16
N VAL A 277 -22.59 1.47 -0.67
CA VAL A 277 -21.26 1.06 -0.22
C VAL A 277 -20.24 2.20 -0.41
N GLY A 278 -19.28 2.29 0.49
CA GLY A 278 -18.18 3.25 0.45
C GLY A 278 -16.90 2.72 1.07
N ILE A 279 -15.85 3.55 1.08
CA ILE A 279 -14.54 3.23 1.65
C ILE A 279 -14.30 4.14 2.85
N VAL A 280 -14.06 3.55 4.03
CA VAL A 280 -13.77 4.30 5.26
C VAL A 280 -12.44 5.02 5.12
N GLU A 281 -12.45 6.35 5.11
CA GLU A 281 -11.26 7.19 4.97
C GLU A 281 -10.56 7.47 6.30
N SER A 282 -11.34 7.76 7.34
CA SER A 282 -10.82 8.05 8.67
C SER A 282 -11.89 7.83 9.74
N VAL A 283 -11.45 7.61 10.97
CA VAL A 283 -12.31 7.57 12.15
C VAL A 283 -11.70 8.46 13.22
N SER A 284 -12.45 9.44 13.70
CA SER A 284 -11.98 10.38 14.73
C SER A 284 -13.15 10.92 15.53
N GLY A 285 -13.00 11.01 16.85
CA GLY A 285 -14.02 11.58 17.73
C GLY A 285 -15.39 10.89 17.65
N GLY A 286 -15.40 9.57 17.45
CA GLY A 286 -16.64 8.79 17.27
C GLY A 286 -17.33 8.99 15.91
N LYS A 287 -16.69 9.69 14.97
CA LYS A 287 -17.20 9.91 13.62
C LYS A 287 -16.40 9.15 12.59
N ILE A 288 -17.10 8.58 11.61
CA ILE A 288 -16.55 7.88 10.45
C ILE A 288 -16.63 8.83 9.26
N THR A 289 -15.52 9.08 8.57
CA THR A 289 -15.51 9.75 7.26
C THR A 289 -15.35 8.69 6.18
N VAL A 290 -16.21 8.73 5.16
CA VAL A 290 -16.29 7.72 4.10
C VAL A 290 -16.21 8.40 2.75
N ILE A 291 -15.46 7.82 1.81
CA ILE A 291 -15.49 8.20 0.39
C ILE A 291 -16.43 7.25 -0.34
N GLU A 292 -17.47 7.79 -0.96
CA GLU A 292 -18.52 7.06 -1.66
C GLU A 292 -18.52 7.44 -3.14
N GLY A 293 -18.67 6.46 -4.01
CA GLY A 293 -19.02 6.67 -5.41
C GLY A 293 -20.54 6.66 -5.59
N ASN A 294 -21.03 7.37 -6.59
CA ASN A 294 -22.47 7.56 -6.83
C ASN A 294 -23.25 8.14 -5.63
N LYS A 295 -22.57 8.87 -4.74
CA LYS A 295 -23.22 9.65 -3.68
C LYS A 295 -23.71 10.95 -4.31
N ASN A 296 -25.02 11.09 -4.46
CA ASN A 296 -25.63 12.20 -5.19
C ASN A 296 -25.04 12.34 -6.61
N ASN A 297 -24.92 11.21 -7.33
CA ASN A 297 -24.36 11.13 -8.69
C ASN A 297 -22.89 11.59 -8.80
N ALA A 298 -22.13 11.55 -7.70
CA ALA A 298 -20.72 11.96 -7.64
C ALA A 298 -19.89 11.09 -6.69
N VAL A 299 -18.56 11.20 -6.81
CA VAL A 299 -17.64 10.75 -5.77
C VAL A 299 -17.52 11.85 -4.73
N GLY A 300 -17.87 11.56 -3.49
CA GLY A 300 -17.87 12.54 -2.40
C GLY A 300 -17.69 11.93 -1.04
N ARG A 301 -17.51 12.80 -0.03
CA ARG A 301 -17.40 12.38 1.36
C ARG A 301 -18.78 12.33 2.04
N ARG A 302 -18.94 11.36 2.94
CA ARG A 302 -19.99 11.30 3.97
C ARG A 302 -19.31 11.28 5.34
N THR A 303 -19.93 11.91 6.32
CA THR A 303 -19.59 11.75 7.73
C THR A 303 -20.81 11.21 8.45
N LEU A 304 -20.62 10.18 9.27
CA LEU A 304 -21.65 9.57 10.10
C LEU A 304 -21.05 9.20 11.46
N ASP A 305 -21.90 8.95 12.44
CA ASP A 305 -21.46 8.49 13.75
C ASP A 305 -21.10 6.98 13.70
N VAL A 306 -20.18 6.54 14.56
CA VAL A 306 -20.00 5.10 14.81
C VAL A 306 -21.30 4.57 15.38
N ASN A 307 -21.72 3.36 14.97
CA ASN A 307 -23.01 2.79 15.34
C ASN A 307 -24.23 3.60 14.84
N ASP A 308 -24.08 4.36 13.75
CA ASP A 308 -25.21 4.96 13.06
C ASP A 308 -26.16 3.86 12.54
N ARG A 309 -27.47 4.08 12.71
CA ARG A 309 -28.52 3.08 12.43
C ARG A 309 -28.54 2.56 11.00
N TYR A 310 -27.93 3.26 10.05
CA TYR A 310 -27.95 2.85 8.64
C TYR A 310 -26.74 2.02 8.23
N ILE A 311 -25.84 1.72 9.16
CA ILE A 311 -24.68 0.89 8.90
C ILE A 311 -25.15 -0.55 8.76
N ARG A 312 -25.00 -1.10 7.56
CA ARG A 312 -25.28 -2.52 7.31
C ARG A 312 -24.17 -3.43 7.84
N GLY A 313 -22.95 -2.93 7.89
CA GLY A 313 -21.77 -3.68 8.30
C GLY A 313 -20.55 -3.36 7.44
N TYR A 314 -19.52 -4.18 7.59
CA TYR A 314 -18.21 -3.88 7.02
C TYR A 314 -17.59 -5.08 6.31
N GLY A 315 -17.15 -4.88 5.07
CA GLY A 315 -16.03 -5.63 4.53
C GLY A 315 -14.75 -5.18 5.22
N VAL A 316 -13.96 -6.12 5.73
CA VAL A 316 -12.71 -5.87 6.47
C VAL A 316 -11.53 -6.49 5.72
N PRO A 317 -11.05 -5.84 4.63
CA PRO A 317 -10.00 -6.39 3.80
C PRO A 317 -8.75 -6.74 4.62
N LYS A 318 -8.29 -7.98 4.50
CA LYS A 318 -7.07 -8.45 5.16
C LYS A 318 -5.85 -7.96 4.41
N TYR A 319 -5.44 -6.73 4.69
CA TYR A 319 -4.22 -6.17 4.11
C TYR A 319 -2.93 -6.93 4.55
N ASP A 320 -3.04 -7.89 5.49
CA ASP A 320 -1.97 -8.67 6.19
C ASP A 320 -1.66 -9.99 5.57
N LYS A 321 -2.69 -10.61 5.01
CA LYS A 321 -2.50 -11.69 4.06
C LYS A 321 -2.09 -11.00 2.78
N GLU A 322 -0.87 -11.27 2.34
CA GLU A 322 -0.37 -10.85 1.04
C GLU A 322 -1.53 -10.74 0.07
N ALA A 323 -1.70 -9.55 -0.51
CA ALA A 323 -2.37 -9.43 -1.78
C ALA A 323 -1.62 -10.36 -2.74
N THR A 324 -2.01 -11.63 -2.80
CA THR A 324 -1.74 -12.57 -3.89
C THR A 324 -2.58 -12.09 -5.07
N GLY A 325 -2.24 -10.89 -5.52
CA GLY A 325 -2.99 -10.05 -6.43
C GLY A 325 -2.13 -8.94 -7.04
N SER A 326 -0.82 -8.90 -6.78
CA SER A 326 0.10 -8.20 -7.69
C SER A 326 0.31 -9.05 -8.94
N GLY A 327 -0.46 -8.76 -9.99
CA GLY A 327 -0.16 -9.14 -11.37
C GLY A 327 1.08 -8.40 -11.90
N SER A 328 2.20 -8.52 -11.22
CA SER A 328 3.49 -8.82 -11.85
C SER A 328 4.02 -10.01 -11.08
N GLN A 329 3.40 -11.14 -11.37
CA GLN A 329 3.85 -12.45 -10.96
C GLN A 329 5.32 -12.52 -11.38
N VAL A 330 6.24 -12.73 -10.42
CA VAL A 330 7.47 -13.45 -10.75
C VAL A 330 7.00 -14.86 -11.11
N THR A 331 6.50 -14.98 -12.33
CA THR A 331 6.25 -16.24 -12.99
C THR A 331 7.60 -16.94 -12.98
N LYS A 332 7.64 -18.13 -12.37
CA LYS A 332 8.74 -19.05 -12.65
C LYS A 332 8.82 -19.12 -14.18
N SER A 333 10.02 -19.00 -14.74
CA SER A 333 10.17 -19.02 -16.20
C SER A 333 9.46 -20.24 -16.80
N VAL A 334 9.01 -20.14 -18.05
CA VAL A 334 8.36 -21.25 -18.77
C VAL A 334 9.19 -22.54 -18.65
N ALA A 335 10.52 -22.43 -18.63
CA ALA A 335 11.44 -23.54 -18.42
C ALA A 335 11.36 -24.17 -17.01
N ALA A 336 11.22 -23.37 -15.95
CA ALA A 336 11.06 -23.87 -14.59
C ALA A 336 9.70 -24.57 -14.40
N VAL A 337 8.63 -23.99 -14.95
CA VAL A 337 7.30 -24.60 -14.91
C VAL A 337 7.25 -25.88 -15.73
N ALA A 338 7.89 -25.92 -16.90
CA ALA A 338 7.97 -27.13 -17.71
C ALA A 338 8.64 -28.29 -16.96
N LYS A 339 9.67 -28.04 -16.15
CA LYS A 339 10.29 -29.07 -15.29
C LYS A 339 9.32 -29.59 -14.23
N GLU A 340 8.50 -28.73 -13.64
CA GLU A 340 7.48 -29.13 -12.67
C GLU A 340 6.34 -29.92 -13.32
N VAL A 341 5.98 -29.58 -14.55
CA VAL A 341 5.00 -30.34 -15.36
C VAL A 341 5.52 -31.75 -15.63
N ILE A 342 6.80 -31.89 -16.01
CA ILE A 342 7.47 -33.20 -16.17
C ILE A 342 7.48 -33.98 -14.86
N ALA A 343 7.68 -33.29 -13.73
CA ALA A 343 7.61 -33.87 -12.39
C ALA A 343 6.17 -34.16 -11.89
N GLY A 344 5.14 -33.99 -12.73
CA GLY A 344 3.76 -34.35 -12.43
C GLY A 344 3.01 -33.39 -11.50
N LYS A 345 3.60 -32.25 -11.12
CA LYS A 345 3.02 -31.31 -10.14
C LYS A 345 1.77 -30.59 -10.66
N TRP A 346 1.57 -30.60 -11.97
CA TRP A 346 0.52 -29.87 -12.68
C TRP A 346 -0.57 -30.78 -13.24
N GLY A 347 -0.69 -32.03 -12.79
CA GLY A 347 -1.73 -32.93 -13.30
C GLY A 347 -1.51 -33.34 -14.76
N ASN A 348 -2.56 -33.87 -15.41
CA ASN A 348 -2.52 -34.41 -16.77
C ASN A 348 -3.69 -33.86 -17.64
N GLY A 349 -3.53 -33.93 -18.97
CA GLY A 349 -4.58 -33.53 -19.92
C GLY A 349 -5.18 -32.15 -19.66
N GLU A 350 -6.51 -32.08 -19.58
CA GLU A 350 -7.26 -30.84 -19.39
C GLU A 350 -7.06 -30.22 -18.00
N ASP A 351 -6.85 -31.04 -16.95
CA ASP A 351 -6.56 -30.54 -15.59
C ASP A 351 -5.28 -29.69 -15.59
N ARG A 352 -4.23 -30.16 -16.28
CA ARG A 352 -2.99 -29.41 -16.44
C ARG A 352 -3.19 -28.09 -17.15
N LYS A 353 -3.95 -28.10 -18.24
CA LYS A 353 -4.24 -26.90 -19.02
C LYS A 353 -5.02 -25.89 -18.20
N ASN A 354 -6.03 -26.33 -17.46
CA ASN A 354 -6.81 -25.49 -16.58
C ASN A 354 -5.96 -24.90 -15.45
N ARG A 355 -5.12 -25.71 -14.80
CA ARG A 355 -4.27 -25.27 -13.69
C ARG A 355 -3.16 -24.31 -14.14
N LEU A 356 -2.52 -24.57 -15.28
CA LEU A 356 -1.52 -23.65 -15.85
C LEU A 356 -2.14 -22.32 -16.29
N THR A 357 -3.32 -22.37 -16.92
CA THR A 357 -4.05 -21.17 -17.36
C THR A 357 -4.54 -20.36 -16.18
N ALA A 358 -5.09 -21.01 -15.15
CA ALA A 358 -5.51 -20.37 -13.90
C ALA A 358 -4.31 -19.76 -13.15
N ALA A 359 -3.13 -20.37 -13.26
CA ALA A 359 -1.88 -19.85 -12.70
C ALA A 359 -1.20 -18.78 -13.57
N GLY A 360 -1.83 -18.32 -14.65
CA GLY A 360 -1.33 -17.22 -15.51
C GLY A 360 -0.30 -17.63 -16.57
N TYR A 361 -0.04 -18.92 -16.76
CA TYR A 361 0.91 -19.41 -17.76
C TYR A 361 0.23 -19.68 -19.11
N ASN A 362 0.92 -19.32 -20.20
CA ASN A 362 0.52 -19.77 -21.53
C ASN A 362 0.75 -21.29 -21.65
N TYR A 363 -0.34 -22.06 -21.60
CA TYR A 363 -0.31 -23.51 -21.68
C TYR A 363 0.50 -24.01 -22.89
N LYS A 364 0.33 -23.40 -24.07
CA LYS A 364 1.05 -23.81 -25.28
C LYS A 364 2.55 -23.60 -25.15
N ALA A 365 2.99 -22.46 -24.62
CA ALA A 365 4.42 -22.18 -24.42
C ALA A 365 5.06 -23.14 -23.40
N VAL A 366 4.36 -23.43 -22.29
CA VAL A 366 4.81 -24.41 -21.30
C VAL A 366 4.86 -25.81 -21.91
N GLN A 367 3.84 -26.21 -22.67
CA GLN A 367 3.78 -27.52 -23.30
C GLN A 367 4.85 -27.67 -24.40
N ASP A 368 5.13 -26.62 -25.18
CA ASP A 368 6.21 -26.59 -26.16
C ASP A 368 7.59 -26.75 -25.47
N GLN A 369 7.78 -26.10 -24.32
CA GLN A 369 9.00 -26.23 -23.51
C GLN A 369 9.13 -27.59 -22.81
N VAL A 370 8.02 -28.19 -22.35
CA VAL A 370 7.97 -29.57 -21.86
C VAL A 370 8.40 -30.52 -22.97
N ASN A 371 7.85 -30.35 -24.19
CA ASN A 371 8.21 -31.15 -25.34
C ASN A 371 9.69 -30.97 -25.72
N ALA A 372 10.23 -29.75 -25.63
CA ALA A 372 11.64 -29.48 -25.86
C ALA A 372 12.55 -30.15 -24.81
N LEU A 373 12.18 -30.09 -23.53
CA LEU A 373 12.91 -30.73 -22.44
C LEU A 373 12.83 -32.27 -22.52
N LEU A 374 11.69 -32.83 -22.91
CA LEU A 374 11.51 -34.27 -23.14
C LEU A 374 12.26 -34.74 -24.40
N LYS A 375 12.37 -33.91 -25.43
CA LYS A 375 13.27 -34.16 -26.58
C LYS A 375 14.75 -34.13 -26.16
N GLY A 376 15.13 -33.24 -25.24
CA GLY A 376 16.48 -33.18 -24.67
C GLY A 376 16.80 -34.23 -23.59
N THR A 377 15.77 -34.94 -23.09
CA THR A 377 15.90 -36.09 -22.16
C THR A 377 15.55 -37.42 -22.82
N ALA A 378 15.40 -37.46 -24.14
CA ALA A 378 15.61 -38.69 -24.88
C ALA A 378 17.08 -39.07 -24.66
N ALA A 379 17.33 -39.95 -23.68
CA ALA A 379 18.56 -40.72 -23.65
C ALA A 379 18.80 -41.20 -25.08
N ALA A 380 19.98 -40.94 -25.63
CA ALA A 380 20.35 -41.37 -26.96
C ALA A 380 19.96 -42.85 -27.11
N THR A 381 18.86 -43.12 -27.82
CA THR A 381 18.46 -44.48 -28.11
C THR A 381 19.56 -45.01 -29.01
N LYS A 382 20.29 -46.01 -28.51
CA LYS A 382 21.27 -46.73 -29.31
C LYS A 382 20.56 -47.14 -30.59
N SER A 383 21.18 -46.88 -31.75
CA SER A 383 20.61 -47.30 -33.03
C SER A 383 20.35 -48.80 -33.01
N VAL A 384 19.38 -49.28 -33.79
CA VAL A 384 19.08 -50.71 -33.92
C VAL A 384 20.35 -51.53 -34.20
N ALA A 385 21.30 -50.96 -34.96
CA ALA A 385 22.60 -51.57 -35.22
C ALA A 385 23.50 -51.67 -33.97
N ALA A 386 23.49 -50.67 -33.10
CA ALA A 386 24.24 -50.70 -31.84
C ALA A 386 23.62 -51.70 -30.84
N VAL A 387 22.29 -51.74 -30.74
CA VAL A 387 21.58 -52.74 -29.91
C VAL A 387 21.81 -54.15 -30.44
N ALA A 388 21.76 -54.36 -31.76
CA ALA A 388 22.05 -55.65 -32.39
C ALA A 388 23.48 -56.15 -32.07
N LYS A 389 24.49 -55.27 -32.12
CA LYS A 389 25.87 -55.62 -31.73
C LYS A 389 25.96 -56.06 -30.27
N GLU A 390 25.24 -55.41 -29.37
CA GLU A 390 25.24 -55.78 -27.95
C GLU A 390 24.48 -57.07 -27.66
N VAL A 391 23.43 -57.36 -28.44
CA VAL A 391 22.71 -58.64 -28.40
C VAL A 391 23.61 -59.78 -28.86
N ILE A 392 24.37 -59.59 -29.95
CA ILE A 392 25.37 -60.55 -30.44
C ILE A 392 26.48 -60.73 -29.39
N ALA A 393 26.91 -59.65 -28.73
CA ALA A 393 27.90 -59.69 -27.65
C ALA A 393 27.36 -60.23 -26.31
N GLY A 394 26.13 -60.75 -26.26
CA GLY A 394 25.57 -61.42 -25.08
C GLY A 394 25.13 -60.50 -23.93
N LYS A 395 25.18 -59.18 -24.08
CA LYS A 395 24.91 -58.21 -22.99
C LYS A 395 23.45 -58.17 -22.53
N TRP A 396 22.54 -58.74 -23.31
CA TRP A 396 21.09 -58.69 -23.09
C TRP A 396 20.48 -60.05 -22.69
N GLY A 397 21.29 -61.04 -22.30
CA GLY A 397 20.77 -62.38 -21.94
C GLY A 397 20.20 -63.17 -23.13
N ASN A 398 19.43 -64.22 -22.86
CA ASN A 398 18.82 -65.08 -23.88
C ASN A 398 17.30 -65.27 -23.68
N GLY A 399 16.60 -65.74 -24.72
CA GLY A 399 15.18 -66.10 -24.66
C GLY A 399 14.28 -65.00 -24.09
N LYS A 400 13.54 -65.34 -23.02
CA LYS A 400 12.56 -64.46 -22.36
C LYS A 400 13.22 -63.28 -21.64
N GLU A 401 14.43 -63.46 -21.11
CA GLU A 401 15.16 -62.39 -20.43
C GLU A 401 15.54 -61.27 -21.41
N ARG A 402 16.01 -61.64 -22.60
CA ARG A 402 16.32 -60.67 -23.67
C ARG A 402 15.09 -59.88 -24.10
N LYS A 403 13.96 -60.56 -24.27
CA LYS A 403 12.69 -59.93 -24.66
C LYS A 403 12.16 -58.94 -23.62
N ASN A 404 12.49 -59.16 -22.34
CA ASN A 404 12.09 -58.25 -21.27
C ASN A 404 13.05 -57.06 -21.08
N ARG A 405 14.29 -57.18 -21.57
CA ARG A 405 15.33 -56.16 -21.39
C ARG A 405 15.43 -55.21 -22.60
N LEU A 406 15.21 -55.72 -23.81
CA LEU A 406 15.04 -54.92 -25.04
C LEU A 406 13.68 -54.24 -25.05
#